data_AF-A0A1L8RIC8-F1
#
_entry.id   AF-A0A1L8RIC8-F1
#
_cell.length_a   1.000
_cell.length_b   1.000
_cell.length_c   1.000
_cell.angle_alpha   90.00
_cell.angle_beta   90.00
_cell.angle_gamma   90.00
#
_symmetry.space_group_name_H-M   'P 1'
#
loop_
_entity.id
_entity.type
_entity.pdbx_description
1 polymer ?
#
loop_
_entity_poly.entity_id
_entity_poly.type
_entity_poly.pdbx_seq_one_letter_code
_entity_poly.pdbx_strand_id
1 'polypeptide(L)'
;MSIILLPLLIGTQIYLERCGLPTQIANLRLLYFLLGGVAVIALAMILGTLLHVAVPLTAGVTVVISVGIAYKFRHIHDDLEKGKI
;
A
#
# COMPACT_ATOMS: atom_id res chain seq x y z
N MET A 1 -19.56 9.15 -1.48
CA MET A 1 -18.37 8.75 -0.69
C MET A 1 -17.38 7.87 -1.46
N SER A 2 -17.80 7.07 -2.44
CA SER A 2 -16.91 6.17 -3.22
C SER A 2 -16.10 6.84 -4.35
N ILE A 3 -16.49 8.04 -4.78
CA ILE A 3 -15.88 8.74 -5.93
C ILE A 3 -14.45 9.22 -5.66
N ILE A 4 -14.09 9.47 -4.39
CA ILE A 4 -12.76 9.98 -3.99
C ILE A 4 -11.70 8.85 -3.96
N LEU A 5 -12.13 7.59 -3.81
CA LEU A 5 -11.22 6.44 -3.78
C LEU A 5 -10.61 6.12 -5.14
N LEU A 6 -11.33 6.38 -6.24
CA LEU A 6 -10.85 6.17 -7.60
C LEU A 6 -9.63 7.04 -7.96
N PRO A 7 -9.66 8.38 -7.80
CA PRO A 7 -8.49 9.21 -8.06
C PRO A 7 -7.36 8.95 -7.06
N LEU A 8 -7.67 8.57 -5.80
CA LEU A 8 -6.66 8.14 -4.85
C LEU A 8 -5.94 6.87 -5.32
N LEU A 9 -6.69 5.87 -5.79
CA LEU A 9 -6.15 4.61 -6.31
C LEU A 9 -5.27 4.86 -7.54
N ILE A 10 -5.75 5.64 -8.51
CA ILE A 10 -5.01 5.98 -9.73
C ILE A 10 -3.75 6.81 -9.39
N GLY A 11 -3.88 7.82 -8.53
CA GLY A 11 -2.76 8.66 -8.11
C GLY A 11 -1.68 7.86 -7.37
N THR A 12 -2.08 6.94 -6.50
CA THR A 12 -1.15 6.06 -5.78
C THR A 12 -0.44 5.11 -6.73
N GLN A 13 -1.15 4.55 -7.72
CA GLN A 13 -0.55 3.71 -8.76
C GLN A 13 0.50 4.48 -9.57
N ILE A 14 0.14 5.66 -10.08
CA ILE A 14 1.06 6.51 -10.87
C ILE A 14 2.26 6.93 -10.03
N TYR A 15 2.06 7.29 -8.76
CA TYR A 15 3.15 7.67 -7.87
C TYR A 15 4.12 6.51 -7.65
N LEU A 16 3.61 5.30 -7.38
CA LEU A 16 4.46 4.13 -7.20
C LEU A 16 5.19 3.72 -8.47
N GLU A 17 4.57 3.91 -9.63
CA GLU A 17 5.17 3.58 -10.92
C GLU A 17 6.24 4.61 -11.34
N ARG A 18 6.06 5.89 -10.99
CA ARG A 18 7.05 6.95 -11.28
C ARG A 18 8.17 7.07 -10.27
N CYS A 19 7.88 6.93 -8.97
CA CYS A 19 8.85 7.13 -7.89
C CYS A 19 9.47 5.80 -7.39
N GLY A 20 8.85 4.67 -7.72
CA GLY A 20 9.22 3.38 -7.15
C GLY A 20 8.82 3.25 -5.67
N LEU A 21 9.02 2.06 -5.09
CA LEU A 21 8.93 1.93 -3.64
C LEU A 21 10.13 2.63 -2.97
N PRO A 22 9.92 3.31 -1.83
CA PRO A 22 11.03 3.80 -1.01
C PRO A 22 12.01 2.66 -0.73
N THR A 23 13.31 2.92 -0.87
CA THR A 23 14.38 1.91 -0.76
C THR A 23 14.35 1.13 0.56
N GLN A 24 13.92 1.80 1.64
CA GLN A 24 13.68 1.18 2.95
C GLN A 24 12.66 0.04 2.87
N ILE A 25 11.57 0.26 2.13
CA ILE A 25 10.45 -0.67 1.97
C ILE A 25 10.71 -1.72 0.89
N ALA A 26 11.46 -1.35 -0.15
CA ALA A 26 11.88 -2.25 -1.21
C ALA A 26 12.77 -3.39 -0.66
N ASN A 27 13.68 -3.07 0.27
CA ASN A 27 14.63 -4.04 0.84
C ASN A 27 14.04 -4.89 2.00
N LEU A 28 12.89 -4.50 2.54
CA LEU A 28 12.17 -5.27 3.56
C LEU A 28 11.66 -6.60 2.97
N ARG A 29 11.63 -7.69 3.75
CA ARG A 29 10.93 -8.92 3.28
C ARG A 29 9.45 -8.62 3.05
N LEU A 30 8.85 -9.28 2.06
CA LEU A 30 7.42 -9.14 1.73
C LEU A 30 6.53 -9.35 2.97
N LEU A 31 6.85 -10.33 3.81
CA LEU A 31 6.09 -10.66 5.02
C LEU A 31 6.09 -9.51 6.04
N TYR A 32 7.22 -8.84 6.26
CA TYR A 32 7.27 -7.66 7.15
C TYR A 32 6.50 -6.48 6.57
N PHE A 33 6.48 -6.32 5.25
CA PHE A 33 5.69 -5.28 4.61
C PHE A 33 4.19 -5.56 4.72
N LEU A 34 3.78 -6.82 4.56
CA LEU A 34 2.41 -7.26 4.77
C LEU A 34 1.96 -7.01 6.22
N LEU A 35 2.78 -7.42 7.18
CA LEU A 35 2.50 -7.26 8.61
C LEU A 35 2.44 -5.78 9.01
N GLY A 36 3.37 -4.97 8.50
CA GLY A 36 3.36 -3.52 8.67
C GLY A 36 2.12 -2.87 8.07
N GLY A 37 1.69 -3.30 6.87
CA GLY A 37 0.46 -2.83 6.24
C GLY A 37 -0.79 -3.11 7.07
N VAL A 38 -0.90 -4.32 7.63
CA VAL A 38 -2.00 -4.69 8.54
C VAL A 38 -1.99 -3.83 9.80
N ALA A 39 -0.82 -3.60 10.40
CA ALA A 39 -0.68 -2.75 11.58
C ALA A 39 -1.09 -1.29 11.29
N VAL A 40 -0.73 -0.75 10.12
CA VAL A 40 -1.08 0.61 9.70
C VAL A 40 -2.59 0.74 9.44
N ILE A 41 -3.24 -0.27 8.86
CA ILE A 41 -4.70 -0.29 8.68
C ILE A 41 -5.40 -0.32 10.05
N ALA A 42 -4.92 -1.12 11.00
CA ALA A 42 -5.46 -1.17 12.35
C ALA A 42 -5.31 0.17 13.08
N LEU A 43 -4.16 0.83 12.97
CA LEU A 43 -3.94 2.19 13.50
C LEU A 43 -4.87 3.22 12.83
N ALA A 44 -5.08 3.12 11.52
CA ALA A 44 -5.99 4.00 10.80
C ALA A 44 -7.45 3.80 11.24
N MET A 45 -7.86 2.59 11.65
CA MET A 45 -9.18 2.34 12.24
C MET A 45 -9.32 3.06 13.58
N ILE A 46 -8.32 2.96 14.45
CA ILE A 46 -8.33 3.60 15.78
C ILE A 46 -8.31 5.13 15.64
N LEU A 47 -7.46 5.68 14.78
CA LEU A 47 -7.41 7.12 14.54
C LEU A 47 -8.67 7.62 13.83
N GLY A 48 -9.18 6.87 12.86
CA GLY A 48 -10.38 7.24 12.12
C GLY A 48 -11.63 7.26 12.99
N THR A 49 -11.75 6.34 13.95
CA THR A 49 -12.84 6.36 14.94
C THR A 49 -12.72 7.57 15.88
N LEU A 50 -11.51 7.91 16.32
CA LEU A 50 -11.27 9.09 17.16
C LEU A 50 -11.62 10.40 16.45
N LEU A 51 -11.36 10.50 15.14
CA LEU A 51 -11.66 11.68 14.33
C LEU A 51 -13.10 11.71 13.76
N HIS A 52 -13.94 10.71 14.03
CA HIS A 52 -15.27 10.52 13.38
C HIS A 52 -15.23 10.36 11.84
N VAL A 53 -14.07 10.02 11.28
CA VAL A 53 -13.85 9.86 9.83
C VAL A 53 -13.36 8.42 9.52
N ALA A 54 -13.84 7.44 10.30
CA ALA A 54 -13.32 6.07 10.30
C ALA A 54 -13.35 5.41 8.93
N VAL A 55 -14.52 5.42 8.27
CA VAL A 55 -14.75 4.70 7.01
C VAL A 55 -13.88 5.22 5.85
N PRO A 56 -13.86 6.53 5.51
CA PRO A 56 -13.05 7.00 4.39
C PRO A 56 -11.54 6.95 4.67
N LEU A 57 -11.12 7.15 5.93
CA LEU A 57 -9.70 7.10 6.29
C LEU A 57 -9.14 5.67 6.14
N THR A 58 -9.85 4.69 6.69
CA THR A 58 -9.43 3.28 6.62
C THR A 58 -9.49 2.74 5.20
N ALA A 59 -10.51 3.11 4.42
CA ALA A 59 -10.60 2.72 3.02
C ALA A 59 -9.42 3.29 2.20
N GLY A 60 -9.06 4.56 2.41
CA GLY A 60 -7.93 5.19 1.73
C GLY A 60 -6.59 4.52 2.07
N VAL A 61 -6.34 4.28 3.36
CA VAL A 61 -5.13 3.59 3.82
C VAL A 61 -5.07 2.16 3.28
N THR A 62 -6.19 1.44 3.26
CA THR A 62 -6.27 0.08 2.73
C THR A 62 -5.92 0.03 1.24
N VAL A 63 -6.42 0.99 0.45
CA VAL A 63 -6.08 1.10 -0.98
C VAL A 63 -4.57 1.33 -1.16
N VAL A 64 -3.99 2.26 -0.40
CA VAL A 64 -2.55 2.58 -0.50
C VAL A 64 -1.70 1.36 -0.17
N ILE A 65 -2.01 0.67 0.93
CA ILE A 65 -1.30 -0.55 1.33
C ILE A 65 -1.47 -1.66 0.29
N SER A 66 -2.68 -1.84 -0.27
CA SER A 66 -2.94 -2.88 -1.27
C SER A 66 -2.17 -2.64 -2.57
N VAL A 67 -2.13 -1.39 -3.05
CA VAL A 67 -1.35 -0.98 -4.22
C VAL A 67 0.15 -1.19 -3.97
N GLY A 68 0.64 -0.83 -2.77
CA GLY A 68 2.01 -1.06 -2.37
C GLY A 68 2.41 -2.54 -2.38
N ILE A 69 1.55 -3.40 -1.84
CA ILE A 69 1.77 -4.85 -1.79
C ILE A 69 1.78 -5.42 -3.21
N ALA A 70 0.80 -5.04 -4.05
CA ALA A 70 0.70 -5.51 -5.42
C ALA A 70 1.94 -5.16 -6.25
N TYR A 71 2.44 -3.91 -6.14
CA TYR A 71 3.65 -3.50 -6.84
C TYR A 71 4.88 -4.28 -6.37
N LYS A 72 5.03 -4.47 -5.06
CA LYS A 72 6.15 -5.23 -4.51
C LYS A 72 6.12 -6.69 -4.94
N PHE A 73 4.93 -7.29 -4.98
CA PHE A 73 4.75 -8.65 -5.48
C PHE A 73 5.13 -8.75 -6.96
N ARG A 74 4.71 -7.76 -7.77
CA ARG A 74 5.07 -7.68 -9.18
C ARG A 74 6.58 -7.58 -9.39
N HIS A 75 7.27 -6.76 -8.59
CA HIS A 75 8.73 -6.63 -8.67
C HIS A 75 9.47 -7.92 -8.29
N ILE A 76 9.02 -8.61 -7.24
CA ILE A 76 9.61 -9.90 -6.84
C ILE A 76 9.40 -10.94 -7.94
N HIS A 77 8.20 -10.98 -8.53
CA HIS A 77 7.89 -11.89 -9.63
C HIS A 77 8.77 -11.61 -10.86
N ASP A 78 8.95 -10.33 -11.22
CA ASP A 78 9.83 -9.89 -12.30
C ASP A 78 11.30 -10.30 -12.06
N ASP A 79 11.79 -10.19 -10.83
CA ASP A 79 13.15 -10.61 -10.46
C ASP A 79 13.31 -12.14 -10.52
N LEU A 80 12.26 -12.88 -10.14
CA LEU A 80 12.21 -14.34 -10.23
C LEU A 80 12.22 -14.81 -11.69
N GLU A 81 11.43 -14.16 -12.55
CA GLU A 81 11.34 -14.45 -13.98
C GLU A 81 12.66 -14.13 -14.72
N LYS A 82 13.42 -13.16 -14.22
CA LYS A 82 14.77 -12.81 -14.71
C LYS A 82 15.88 -13.70 -14.13
N GLY A 83 15.55 -14.67 -13.27
CA GLY A 83 16.51 -15.59 -12.65
C GLY A 83 17.52 -14.91 -11.73
N LYS A 84 17.16 -13.75 -11.15
CA LYS A 84 18.03 -13.01 -10.21
C LYS A 84 17.97 -13.56 -8.77
N ILE A 85 17.03 -14.46 -8.49
CA ILE A 85 16.79 -15.11 -7.20
C ILE A 85 16.58 -16.61 -7.40
#